data_AF-A0AAW6YLF6-F1
#
_entry.id   AF-A0AAW6YLF6-F1
#
_cell.length_a   1.000
_cell.length_b   1.000
_cell.length_c   1.000
_cell.angle_alpha   90.00
_cell.angle_beta   90.00
_cell.angle_gamma   90.00
#
_symmetry.space_group_name_H-M   'P 1'
#
loop_
_entity.id
_entity.type
_entity.pdbx_description
1 polymer ?
#
loop_
_entity_poly.entity_id
_entity_poly.type
_entity_poly.pdbx_seq_one_letter_code
_entity_poly.pdbx_strand_id
1 'polypeptide(L)'
;KSLGNTVSPNDVCDQRGADILRLWVASVDSRYDVRISDDILGQVAESYRKIRNTLRFTLGNLFDFDAEENYVAYNDLDSIDQYILVLLNE
;
A
#
# COMPACT_ATOMS: atom_id res chain seq x y z
N LYS A 1 -28.04 4.86 16.95
CA LYS A 1 -26.98 3.89 17.34
C LYS A 1 -27.62 2.82 18.22
N SER A 2 -28.05 1.67 17.67
CA SER A 2 -28.82 0.67 18.44
C SER A 2 -28.52 -0.79 18.09
N LEU A 3 -27.64 -1.07 17.12
CA LEU A 3 -27.46 -2.42 16.56
C LEU A 3 -26.12 -3.10 16.88
N GLY A 4 -25.24 -2.50 17.69
CA GLY A 4 -23.95 -3.11 18.09
C GLY A 4 -22.92 -3.30 16.95
N ASN A 5 -23.35 -3.27 15.69
CA ASN A 5 -22.52 -3.47 14.50
C ASN A 5 -21.91 -2.16 13.97
N THR A 6 -21.65 -1.20 14.86
CA THR A 6 -21.08 0.10 14.45
C THR A 6 -19.59 0.09 14.67
N VAL A 7 -18.83 0.08 13.58
CA VAL A 7 -17.39 0.34 13.61
C VAL A 7 -17.18 1.84 13.71
N SER A 8 -16.60 2.30 14.83
CA SER A 8 -16.26 3.72 15.05
C SER A 8 -14.97 4.06 14.27
N PRO A 9 -14.97 5.08 13.39
CA PRO A 9 -13.77 5.47 12.66
C PRO A 9 -12.62 5.90 13.58
N ASN A 10 -12.93 6.55 14.71
CA ASN A 10 -11.93 6.97 15.68
C ASN A 10 -11.24 5.75 16.32
N ASP A 11 -12.03 4.75 16.73
CA ASP A 11 -11.50 3.54 17.36
C ASP A 11 -10.59 2.77 16.40
N VAL A 12 -10.96 2.70 15.11
CA VAL A 12 -10.11 2.09 14.06
C VAL A 12 -8.81 2.88 13.87
N CYS A 13 -8.88 4.21 13.83
CA CYS A 13 -7.70 5.07 13.72
C CYS A 13 -6.77 4.88 14.92
N ASP A 14 -7.30 4.82 16.14
CA ASP A 14 -6.52 4.66 17.36
C ASP A 14 -5.87 3.26 17.45
N GLN A 15 -6.56 2.21 17.00
CA GLN A 15 -6.05 0.85 17.09
C GLN A 15 -5.11 0.46 15.94
N ARG A 16 -5.38 0.93 14.72
CA ARG A 16 -4.73 0.43 13.49
C ARG A 16 -4.04 1.52 12.68
N GLY A 17 -4.28 2.78 12.97
CA GLY A 17 -3.79 3.93 12.21
C GLY A 17 -4.74 4.34 11.08
N ALA A 18 -4.79 5.64 10.79
CA ALA A 18 -5.71 6.22 9.81
C ALA A 18 -5.50 5.70 8.38
N ASP A 19 -4.29 5.28 8.02
CA ASP A 19 -3.98 4.79 6.68
C ASP A 19 -4.62 3.43 6.37
N ILE A 20 -4.93 2.62 7.38
CA ILE A 20 -5.69 1.37 7.17
C ILE A 20 -7.11 1.70 6.71
N LEU A 21 -7.74 2.70 7.32
CA LEU A 21 -9.06 3.14 6.91
C LEU A 21 -9.03 3.77 5.51
N ARG A 22 -8.02 4.60 5.20
CA ARG A 22 -7.84 5.19 3.86
C ARG A 22 -7.65 4.12 2.79
N LEU A 23 -6.82 3.11 3.07
CA LEU A 23 -6.59 2.01 2.15
C LEU A 23 -7.86 1.17 1.93
N TRP A 24 -8.64 0.93 2.99
CA TRP A 24 -9.94 0.27 2.86
C TRP A 24 -10.89 1.07 1.96
N VAL A 25 -11.03 2.38 2.20
CA VAL A 25 -11.87 3.26 1.36
C VAL A 25 -11.42 3.23 -0.10
N ALA A 26 -10.12 3.25 -0.37
CA ALA A 26 -9.59 3.18 -1.73
C ALA A 26 -9.81 1.80 -2.40
N SER A 27 -9.99 0.74 -1.61
CA SER A 27 -10.17 -0.63 -2.11
C SER A 27 -11.61 -1.00 -2.44
N VAL A 28 -12.60 -0.20 -2.03
CA VAL A 28 -14.02 -0.49 -2.19
C VAL A 28 -14.69 0.43 -3.21
N ASP A 29 -15.67 -0.10 -3.95
CA ASP A 29 -16.52 0.71 -4.81
C ASP A 29 -17.57 1.47 -3.98
N SER A 30 -17.28 2.73 -3.68
CA SER A 30 -18.13 3.61 -2.86
C SER A 30 -19.43 4.05 -3.53
N ARG A 31 -19.67 3.67 -4.80
CA ARG A 31 -20.95 3.93 -5.48
C ARG A 31 -22.10 3.06 -4.93
N TYR A 32 -21.76 1.98 -4.23
CA TYR A 32 -22.69 1.05 -3.62
C TYR A 32 -22.50 1.01 -2.10
N ASP A 33 -23.45 0.40 -1.39
CA ASP A 33 -23.30 0.14 0.04
C ASP A 33 -22.12 -0.81 0.29
N VAL A 34 -21.13 -0.31 1.03
CA VAL A 34 -19.90 -1.05 1.35
C VAL A 34 -19.98 -1.66 2.75
N ARG A 35 -19.47 -2.88 2.89
CA ARG A 35 -19.40 -3.58 4.18
C ARG A 35 -18.09 -3.24 4.88
N ILE A 36 -18.17 -3.01 6.19
CA ILE A 36 -17.01 -2.83 7.06
C ILE A 36 -17.14 -3.73 8.29
N SER A 37 -16.05 -4.40 8.66
CA SER A 37 -15.94 -5.21 9.87
C SER A 37 -14.48 -5.25 10.31
N ASP A 38 -14.23 -5.66 11.54
CA ASP A 38 -12.86 -5.81 12.06
C ASP A 38 -12.05 -6.85 11.28
N ASP A 39 -12.70 -7.90 10.75
CA ASP A 39 -12.05 -8.90 9.90
C ASP A 39 -11.59 -8.29 8.57
N ILE A 40 -12.44 -7.47 7.93
CA ILE A 40 -12.10 -6.76 6.69
C ILE A 40 -10.93 -5.79 6.95
N LEU A 41 -11.00 -5.01 8.02
CA LEU A 41 -9.93 -4.09 8.40
C LEU A 41 -8.64 -4.84 8.78
N GLY A 42 -8.75 -6.04 9.34
CA GLY A 42 -7.64 -6.96 9.55
C GLY A 42 -6.95 -7.33 8.25
N GLN A 43 -7.71 -7.76 7.24
CA GLN A 43 -7.16 -8.09 5.92
C GLN A 43 -6.51 -6.88 5.24
N VAL A 44 -7.12 -5.69 5.34
CA VAL A 44 -6.54 -4.45 4.81
C VAL A 44 -5.23 -4.10 5.53
N ALA A 45 -5.14 -4.33 6.84
CA ALA A 45 -3.91 -4.14 7.59
C ALA A 45 -2.78 -5.10 7.17
N GLU A 46 -3.11 -6.35 6.82
CA GLU A 46 -2.14 -7.28 6.24
C GLU A 46 -1.60 -6.80 4.88
N SER A 47 -2.50 -6.37 3.98
CA SER A 47 -2.11 -5.79 2.69
C SER A 47 -1.27 -4.53 2.85
N TYR A 48 -1.65 -3.63 3.76
CA TYR A 48 -0.87 -2.44 4.10
C TYR A 48 0.54 -2.81 4.59
N ARG A 49 0.65 -3.80 5.47
CA ARG A 49 1.96 -4.26 5.98
C ARG A 49 2.83 -4.79 4.85
N LYS A 50 2.25 -5.52 3.89
CA LYS A 50 2.97 -6.02 2.71
C LYS A 50 3.52 -4.85 1.88
N ILE A 51 2.68 -3.88 1.53
CA ILE A 51 3.09 -2.67 0.80
C ILE A 51 4.22 -1.95 1.53
N ARG A 52 4.04 -1.66 2.83
CA ARG A 52 5.03 -0.97 3.66
C ARG A 52 6.35 -1.73 3.72
N ASN A 53 6.31 -3.06 3.88
CA ASN A 53 7.52 -3.87 3.97
C ASN A 53 8.27 -3.91 2.64
N THR A 54 7.57 -3.96 1.50
CA THR A 54 8.17 -3.86 0.17
C THR A 54 8.87 -2.52 0.00
N LEU A 55 8.19 -1.40 0.30
CA LEU A 55 8.79 -0.06 0.24
C LEU A 55 9.98 0.08 1.17
N ARG A 56 9.90 -0.45 2.39
CA ARG A 56 11.02 -0.45 3.35
C ARG A 56 12.21 -1.22 2.81
N PHE A 57 11.98 -2.37 2.18
CA PHE A 57 13.04 -3.14 1.55
C PHE A 57 13.69 -2.34 0.40
N THR A 58 12.89 -1.78 -0.52
CA THR A 58 13.42 -0.97 -1.61
C THR A 58 14.22 0.22 -1.10
N LEU A 59 13.69 1.00 -0.16
CA LEU A 59 14.42 2.12 0.46
C LEU A 59 15.72 1.70 1.14
N GLY A 60 15.73 0.53 1.78
CA GLY A 60 16.92 -0.02 2.42
C GLY A 60 18.03 -0.41 1.44
N ASN A 61 17.70 -0.66 0.16
CA ASN A 61 18.68 -0.96 -0.89
C ASN A 61 19.19 0.30 -1.61
N LEU A 62 18.70 1.49 -1.27
CA LEU A 62 19.08 2.77 -1.89
C LEU A 62 20.05 3.60 -1.03
N PHE A 63 20.63 3.01 0.03
CA PHE A 63 21.38 3.77 1.03
C PHE A 63 22.68 4.41 0.49
N ASP A 64 23.24 3.86 -0.59
CA ASP A 64 24.46 4.29 -1.26
C ASP A 64 24.23 4.64 -2.75
N PHE A 65 22.98 4.74 -3.18
CA PHE A 65 22.62 5.07 -4.56
C PHE A 65 22.53 6.58 -4.77
N ASP A 66 23.36 7.11 -5.67
CA ASP A 66 23.28 8.47 -6.19
C ASP A 66 22.70 8.46 -7.61
N ALA A 67 21.60 9.19 -7.82
CA ALA A 67 20.94 9.26 -9.12
C ALA A 67 21.76 10.01 -10.19
N GLU A 68 22.68 10.90 -9.81
CA GLU A 68 23.54 11.59 -10.77
C GLU A 68 24.69 10.72 -11.26
N GLU A 69 25.20 9.82 -10.41
CA GLU A 69 26.37 8.98 -10.70
C GLU A 69 26.05 7.53 -11.07
N ASN A 70 24.96 6.97 -10.54
CA ASN A 70 24.68 5.52 -10.62
C ASN A 70 23.51 5.17 -11.54
N TYR A 71 22.85 6.18 -12.14
CA TYR A 71 21.75 5.92 -13.05
C TYR A 71 22.22 5.19 -14.31
N VAL A 72 21.54 4.10 -14.65
CA VAL A 72 21.83 3.29 -15.84
C VAL A 72 20.82 3.63 -16.93
N ALA A 73 21.30 3.89 -18.15
CA ALA A 73 20.41 4.17 -19.28
C ALA A 73 19.56 2.94 -19.60
N TYR A 74 18.32 3.15 -20.06
CA TYR A 74 17.36 2.07 -20.29
C TYR A 74 17.91 0.91 -21.14
N ASN A 75 18.66 1.23 -22.20
CA ASN A 75 19.23 0.22 -23.10
C ASN A 75 20.36 -0.62 -22.46
N ASP A 76 20.95 -0.13 -21.37
CA ASP A 76 22.05 -0.78 -20.65
C ASP A 76 21.56 -1.53 -19.40
N LEU A 77 20.26 -1.47 -19.08
CA LEU A 77 19.63 -2.26 -18.02
C LEU A 77 19.53 -3.73 -18.43
N ASP A 78 19.52 -4.62 -17.43
CA ASP A 78 19.19 -6.01 -17.63
C ASP A 78 17.75 -6.16 -18.15
N SER A 79 17.51 -7.21 -18.92
CA SER A 79 16.20 -7.44 -19.55
C SER A 79 15.04 -7.55 -18.55
N ILE A 80 15.32 -8.04 -17.34
CA ILE A 80 14.34 -8.09 -16.25
C ILE A 80 14.00 -6.70 -15.71
N ASP A 81 14.98 -5.80 -15.60
CA ASP A 81 14.76 -4.44 -15.10
C ASP A 81 14.02 -3.60 -16.14
N GLN A 82 14.35 -3.76 -17.42
CA GLN A 82 13.57 -3.20 -18.54
C GLN A 82 12.10 -3.64 -18.46
N TYR A 83 11.85 -4.94 -18.24
CA TYR A 83 10.50 -5.46 -18.09
C TYR A 83 9.76 -4.85 -16.89
N ILE A 84 10.40 -4.73 -15.73
CA ILE A 84 9.78 -4.09 -14.55
C ILE A 84 9.47 -2.62 -14.82
N LEU A 85 10.33 -1.88 -15.52
CA LEU A 85 10.06 -0.49 -15.89
C LEU A 85 8.88 -0.36 -16.85
N VAL A 86 8.73 -1.28 -17.80
CA VAL A 86 7.54 -1.31 -18.67
C VAL A 86 6.30 -1.54 -17.83
N LEU A 87 6.29 -2.58 -16.98
CA LEU A 87 5.17 -2.91 -16.11
C LEU A 87 4.80 -1.76 -15.16
N LEU A 88 5.78 -0.98 -14.69
CA LEU A 88 5.53 0.18 -13.82
C LEU A 88 4.82 1.33 -14.54
N ASN A 89 5.02 1.46 -15.85
CA ASN A 89 4.45 2.53 -16.68
C ASN A 89 3.16 2.12 -17.42
N GLU A 90 2.71 0.88 -17.26
CA GLU A 90 1.39 0.41 -17.70
C GLU A 90 0.26 0.93 -16.78
#